data_AF-A0AAU4P1X9-F1
#
_entry.id   AF-A0AAU4P1X9-F1
#
_cell.length_a   1.000
_cell.length_b   1.000
_cell.length_c   1.000
_cell.angle_alpha   90.00
_cell.angle_beta   90.00
_cell.angle_gamma   90.00
#
_symmetry.space_group_name_H-M   'P 1'
#
loop_
_entity.id
_entity.type
_entity.pdbx_description
1 polymer ?
#
loop_
_entity_poly.entity_id
_entity_poly.type
_entity_poly.pdbx_seq_one_letter_code
_entity_poly.pdbx_strand_id
1 'polypeptide(L)' 'MLHNLTGWHALIVLAILLLVFGSTKLPSLAKGVGQSMRILKDEVRDDTPTPSTGRVDAVDSTTTAADGVPVPYRHAS' A
#
# COMPACT_ATOMS: atom_id res chain seq x y z
N MET A 1 6.51 -14.74 -27.75
CA MET A 1 5.10 -15.12 -27.95
C MET A 1 4.19 -14.72 -26.76
N LEU A 2 4.53 -13.67 -25.99
CA LEU A 2 3.77 -13.23 -24.79
C LEU A 2 3.19 -11.80 -24.92
N HIS A 3 3.34 -11.18 -26.10
CA HIS A 3 3.02 -9.76 -26.31
C HIS A 3 1.51 -9.46 -26.40
N ASN A 4 0.66 -10.49 -26.37
CA ASN A 4 -0.81 -10.38 -26.41
C ASN A 4 -1.48 -10.38 -25.02
N LEU A 5 -0.72 -10.47 -23.91
CA LEU A 5 -1.23 -10.11 -22.57
C LEU A 5 -1.12 -8.58 -22.34
N THR A 6 -1.26 -7.83 -23.45
CA THR A 6 -1.36 -6.38 -23.52
C THR A 6 -2.22 -5.88 -22.38
N GLY A 7 -1.67 -4.96 -21.58
CA GLY A 7 -2.25 -4.45 -20.34
C GLY A 7 -3.71 -4.00 -20.42
N TRP A 8 -4.27 -3.87 -21.63
CA TRP A 8 -5.71 -3.72 -21.83
C TRP A 8 -6.55 -4.86 -21.21
N HIS A 9 -6.11 -6.11 -21.33
CA HIS A 9 -6.82 -7.25 -20.70
C HIS A 9 -6.74 -7.17 -19.18
N ALA A 10 -5.57 -6.80 -18.64
CA ALA A 10 -5.40 -6.63 -17.20
C ALA A 10 -6.29 -5.51 -16.65
N LEU A 11 -6.44 -4.39 -17.38
CA LEU A 11 -7.37 -3.32 -17.01
C LEU A 11 -8.83 -3.76 -17.04
N ILE A 12 -9.24 -4.56 -18.03
CA ILE A 12 -10.60 -5.13 -18.10
C ILE A 12 -10.86 -6.05 -16.91
N VAL A 13 -9.93 -6.95 -16.58
CA VAL A 13 -10.06 -7.84 -15.43
C VAL A 13 -10.11 -7.02 -14.12
N LEU A 14 -9.26 -6.01 -13.99
CA LEU A 14 -9.28 -5.10 -12.84
C LEU A 14 -10.61 -4.35 -12.73
N ALA A 15 -11.17 -3.89 -13.85
CA ALA A 15 -12.47 -3.23 -13.88
C ALA A 15 -13.60 -4.17 -13.42
N ILE A 16 -13.60 -5.43 -13.87
CA ILE A 16 -14.57 -6.44 -13.41
C ILE A 16 -14.40 -6.72 -11.91
N LEU A 17 -13.16 -6.86 -11.42
CA LEU A 17 -12.87 -7.02 -10.00
C LEU A 17 -13.36 -5.82 -9.17
N LEU A 18 -13.13 -4.60 -9.65
CA LEU A 18 -13.62 -3.38 -8.99
C LEU A 18 -15.15 -3.31 -8.99
N LEU A 19 -15.82 -3.84 -10.00
CA LEU A 19 -17.28 -3.87 -10.08
C LEU A 19 -17.87 -4.88 -9.07
N VAL A 20 -17.23 -6.03 -8.88
CA VAL A 20 -17.68 -7.09 -7.96
C VAL A 20 -17.29 -6.80 -6.51
N PHE A 21 -16.03 -6.38 -6.28
CA PHE A 21 -15.48 -6.16 -4.95
C PHE A 21 -15.60 -4.70 -4.47
N GLY A 22 -15.70 -3.73 -5.39
CA GLY A 22 -15.72 -2.30 -5.08
C GLY A 22 -14.33 -1.66 -4.97
N SER A 23 -14.27 -0.34 -5.12
CA SER A 23 -13.03 0.46 -5.11
C SER A 23 -12.31 0.48 -3.76
N THR A 24 -13.02 0.30 -2.64
CA THR A 24 -12.44 0.31 -1.29
C THR A 24 -11.90 -1.06 -0.86
N LYS A 25 -12.42 -2.18 -1.39
CA LYS A 25 -12.07 -3.52 -0.91
C LYS A 25 -10.78 -4.06 -1.52
N LEU A 26 -10.53 -3.85 -2.80
CA LEU A 26 -9.26 -4.25 -3.42
C LEU A 26 -8.01 -3.65 -2.75
N PRO A 27 -7.92 -2.33 -2.50
CA PRO A 27 -6.73 -1.76 -1.85
C PRO A 27 -6.61 -2.20 -0.38
N SER A 28 -7.73 -2.39 0.31
CA SER A 28 -7.72 -2.89 1.69
C SER A 28 -7.18 -4.33 1.78
N LEU A 29 -7.63 -5.22 0.88
CA LEU A 29 -7.13 -6.59 0.79
C LEU A 29 -5.66 -6.63 0.36
N ALA A 30 -5.26 -5.80 -0.61
CA ALA A 30 -3.88 -5.70 -1.05
C ALA A 30 -2.93 -5.25 0.07
N LYS A 31 -3.34 -4.26 0.89
CA LYS A 31 -2.57 -3.82 2.06
C LYS A 31 -2.39 -4.96 3.09
N GLY A 32 -3.46 -5.69 3.39
CA GLY A 32 -3.39 -6.83 4.33
C GLY A 32 -2.47 -7.95 3.85
N VAL A 33 -2.63 -8.40 2.60
CA VAL A 33 -1.81 -9.47 2.01
C VAL A 33 -0.36 -9.01 1.82
N GLY A 34 -0.15 -7.77 1.39
CA GLY A 34 1.18 -7.20 1.21
C GLY A 34 1.97 -7.12 2.52
N GLN A 35 1.31 -6.79 3.62
CA GLN A 35 1.96 -6.76 4.94
C GLN A 35 2.39 -8.15 5.41
N SER A 36 1.55 -9.18 5.22
CA SER A 36 1.92 -10.58 5.52
C SER A 36 3.06 -11.08 4.62
N MET A 37 3.04 -10.77 3.32
CA MET A 37 4.13 -11.12 2.41
C MET A 37 5.45 -10.41 2.75
N ARG A 38 5.40 -9.16 3.21
CA ARG A 38 6.58 -8.40 3.62
C ARG A 38 7.26 -9.04 4.82
N ILE A 39 6.51 -9.42 5.85
CA ILE A 39 7.07 -10.07 7.04
C ILE A 39 7.79 -11.38 6.65
N LEU A 40 7.14 -12.22 5.84
CA LEU A 40 7.76 -13.44 5.33
C LEU A 40 9.01 -13.17 4.47
N LYS A 41 8.97 -12.13 3.63
CA LYS A 41 10.08 -11.73 2.77
C LYS A 41 11.28 -11.24 3.58
N ASP A 42 11.03 -10.51 4.66
CA ASP A 42 12.04 -9.93 5.53
C ASP A 42 12.73 -11.06 6.32
N GLU A 43 11.95 -11.97 6.93
CA GLU A 43 12.49 -13.11 7.68
C GLU A 43 13.28 -14.09 6.80
N VAL A 44 12.83 -14.35 5.56
CA VAL A 44 13.57 -15.17 4.59
C VAL A 44 14.81 -14.44 4.03
N ARG A 45 14.84 -13.11 4.06
CA ARG A 45 15.99 -12.31 3.60
C ARG A 45 17.11 -12.28 4.63
N ASP A 46 16.80 -12.30 5.91
CA ASP A 46 17.81 -12.30 6.98
C ASP A 46 18.70 -13.57 6.92
N ASP A 47 18.20 -14.66 6.36
CA ASP A 47 18.96 -15.90 6.13
C ASP A 47 19.82 -15.89 4.83
N THR A 48 19.66 -14.91 3.92
CA THR A 48 20.49 -14.80 2.70
C THR A 48 21.32 -13.51 2.71
N PRO A 49 22.66 -13.55 2.66
CA PRO A 49 23.47 -12.34 2.65
C PRO A 49 23.36 -11.67 1.28
N THR A 50 22.43 -10.73 1.11
CA THR A 50 22.30 -9.94 -0.13
C THR A 50 21.85 -8.50 0.19
N PRO A 51 22.52 -7.46 -0.35
CA PRO A 51 22.27 -6.07 0.04
C PRO A 51 20.87 -5.58 -0.36
N SER A 52 20.24 -4.90 0.59
CA SER A 52 18.89 -4.33 0.52
C SER A 52 18.71 -3.28 -0.57
N THR A 53 17.77 -3.53 -1.48
CA THR A 53 17.05 -2.48 -2.23
C THR A 53 15.61 -2.48 -1.74
N GLY A 54 15.17 -1.38 -1.13
CA GLY A 54 13.81 -1.25 -0.62
C GLY A 54 13.51 0.12 -0.02
N ARG A 55 13.38 1.15 -0.87
CA ARG A 55 12.65 2.38 -0.54
C ARG A 55 11.46 2.49 -1.49
N VAL A 56 10.30 2.07 -1.01
CA VAL A 56 8.99 2.48 -1.54
C VAL A 56 8.10 2.80 -0.34
N ASP A 57 8.58 3.74 0.47
CA ASP A 57 7.75 4.52 1.39
C ASP A 57 7.07 5.62 0.59
N ALA A 58 5.94 5.31 -0.06
CA ALA A 58 5.06 6.35 -0.60
C ALA A 58 3.73 5.75 -1.07
N VAL A 59 2.85 5.40 -0.14
CA VAL A 59 1.41 5.69 -0.27
C VAL A 59 0.79 5.32 1.06
N ASP A 60 0.06 6.27 1.64
CA ASP A 60 -0.85 6.11 2.79
C ASP A 60 -0.34 6.52 4.17
N SER A 61 0.08 7.78 4.30
CA SER A 61 -0.04 8.54 5.55
C SER A 61 -0.77 9.88 5.35
N THR A 62 -1.79 9.92 4.48
CA THR A 62 -2.59 11.14 4.28
C THR A 62 -4.08 10.83 4.18
N THR A 63 -4.68 10.38 5.27
CA THR A 63 -6.08 10.69 5.63
C THR A 63 -6.20 10.50 7.13
N THR A 64 -5.97 11.59 7.88
CA THR A 64 -6.57 11.97 9.18
C THR A 64 -5.74 13.11 9.75
N ALA A 65 -5.95 14.32 9.25
CA ALA A 65 -5.48 15.57 9.86
C ALA A 65 -6.57 16.64 9.65
N ALA A 66 -7.78 16.30 10.08
CA ALA A 66 -8.89 17.22 10.26
C ALA A 66 -9.51 16.91 11.63
N ASP A 67 -8.74 17.09 12.70
CA ASP A 67 -9.25 17.42 14.04
C ASP A 67 -8.07 17.84 14.94
N GLY A 68 -8.22 18.91 15.72
CA GLY A 68 -7.22 19.37 16.69
C GLY A 68 -6.54 20.70 16.36
N VAL A 69 -7.29 21.80 16.44
CA VAL A 69 -6.80 23.18 16.51
C VAL A 69 -5.60 23.29 17.49
N PRO A 70 -4.46 23.91 17.11
CA PRO A 70 -3.41 24.20 18.09
C PRO A 70 -3.92 25.26 19.06
N VAL A 71 -4.21 24.85 20.29
CA VAL A 71 -4.46 25.77 21.41
C VAL A 71 -3.18 26.59 21.66
N PRO A 72 -3.22 27.93 21.58
CA PRO A 72 -2.07 28.75 21.93
C PRO A 72 -1.84 28.64 23.44
N TYR A 73 -0.75 28.00 23.84
CA TYR A 73 -0.30 27.93 25.23
C TYR A 73 0.06 29.34 25.71
N ARG A 74 -0.88 29.90 26.47
CA ARG A 74 -0.77 31.07 27.34
C ARG A 74 0.39 30.89 28.34
N HIS A 75 1.57 31.39 28.01
CA HIS A 75 2.52 31.92 29.00
C HIS A 75 1.97 33.31 29.39
N ALA A 76 1.21 33.55 30.45
CA ALA A 76 1.44 33.27 31.88
C ALA A 76 2.83 33.74 32.35
N SER A 77 2.82 34.97 32.87
CA SER A 77 3.81 35.69 33.69
C SER A 77 4.93 36.40 32.94
#